data_AF-A0A7W7CJ77-F1
#
_entry.id   AF-A0A7W7CJ77-F1
#
_cell.length_a   1.000
_cell.length_b   1.000
_cell.length_c   1.000
_cell.angle_alpha   90.00
_cell.angle_beta   90.00
_cell.angle_gamma   90.00
#
_symmetry.space_group_name_H-M   'P 1'
#
loop_
_entity.id
_entity.type
_entity.pdbx_description
1 polymer ?
#
loop_
_entity_poly.entity_id
_entity_poly.type
_entity_poly.pdbx_seq_one_letter_code
_entity_poly.pdbx_strand_id
1 'polypeptide(L)'
;MSSADMDLGAVDTSMRSLRDNADGYLRDWERARAKLDGFLPALGAGALGQAFTPKYREVDASIREAAEVVPRRYRRFAKAGSDSVLQYRDADLRSAGMFPGG
;
A
#
# COMPACT_ATOMS: atom_id res chain seq x y z
N MET A 1 -22.74 15.52 -25.00
CA MET A 1 -22.48 14.39 -24.08
C MET A 1 -21.26 14.76 -23.27
N SER A 2 -21.39 14.94 -21.96
CA SER A 2 -20.23 15.17 -21.10
C SER A 2 -19.52 13.84 -20.93
N SER A 3 -18.42 13.61 -21.65
CA SER A 3 -17.45 12.63 -21.17
C SER A 3 -16.98 13.13 -19.81
N ALA A 4 -16.89 12.23 -18.84
CA ALA A 4 -16.11 12.54 -17.66
C ALA A 4 -14.68 12.79 -18.16
N ASP A 5 -14.26 14.05 -18.22
CA ASP A 5 -12.89 14.42 -18.54
C ASP A 5 -12.05 14.03 -17.32
N MET A 6 -11.78 12.73 -17.22
CA MET A 6 -11.01 12.15 -16.13
C MET A 6 -9.59 12.70 -16.31
N ASP A 7 -9.13 13.51 -15.34
CA ASP A 7 -7.74 13.96 -15.30
C ASP A 7 -6.83 12.76 -15.04
N LEU A 8 -6.44 12.09 -16.12
CA LEU A 8 -5.58 10.91 -16.10
C LEU A 8 -4.22 11.21 -15.46
N GLY A 9 -3.75 12.46 -15.55
CA GLY A 9 -2.52 12.92 -14.92
C GLY A 9 -2.64 12.95 -13.39
N ALA A 10 -3.74 13.50 -12.88
CA ALA A 10 -4.02 13.52 -11.45
C ALA A 10 -4.24 12.10 -10.88
N VAL A 11 -4.93 11.23 -11.61
CA VAL A 11 -5.14 9.82 -11.20
C VAL A 11 -3.81 9.06 -11.17
N ASP A 12 -3.00 9.17 -12.22
CA ASP A 12 -1.69 8.50 -12.28
C ASP A 12 -0.73 8.99 -11.18
N THR A 13 -0.72 10.30 -10.92
CA THR A 13 0.02 10.90 -9.79
C THR A 13 -0.45 10.32 -8.45
N SER A 14 -1.76 10.20 -8.25
CA SER A 14 -2.33 9.64 -7.03
C SER A 14 -1.99 8.16 -6.85
N MET A 15 -2.01 7.37 -7.93
CA MET A 15 -1.65 5.95 -7.88
C MET A 15 -0.16 5.74 -7.60
N ARG A 16 0.72 6.58 -8.16
CA ARG A 16 2.16 6.57 -7.81
C ARG A 16 2.37 6.90 -6.35
N SER A 17 1.74 7.97 -5.84
CA SER A 17 1.83 8.34 -4.43
C SER A 17 1.35 7.20 -3.50
N LEU A 18 0.26 6.51 -3.85
CA LEU A 18 -0.23 5.36 -3.09
C LEU A 18 0.79 4.21 -3.05
N ARG A 19 1.47 3.94 -4.16
CA ARG A 19 2.56 2.94 -4.21
C ARG A 19 3.77 3.37 -3.38
N ASP A 20 4.21 4.60 -3.54
CA ASP A 20 5.38 5.13 -2.82
C ASP A 20 5.17 5.13 -1.31
N ASN A 21 3.95 5.49 -0.86
CA ASN A 21 3.57 5.41 0.54
C ASN A 21 3.55 3.97 1.07
N ALA A 22 3.05 3.01 0.28
CA ALA A 22 3.08 1.60 0.66
C ALA A 22 4.52 1.08 0.79
N ASP A 23 5.41 1.50 -0.12
CA ASP A 23 6.82 1.12 -0.10
C ASP A 23 7.57 1.77 1.07
N GLY A 24 7.27 3.04 1.37
CA GLY A 24 7.79 3.76 2.54
C GLY A 24 7.39 3.09 3.84
N TYR A 25 6.11 2.79 4.00
CA TYR A 25 5.58 2.09 5.17
C TYR A 25 6.28 0.75 5.39
N LEU A 26 6.48 -0.07 4.35
CA LEU A 26 7.14 -1.38 4.49
C LEU A 26 8.58 -1.24 4.97
N ARG A 27 9.34 -0.28 4.44
CA ARG A 27 10.71 -0.03 4.89
C ARG A 27 10.77 0.43 6.35
N ASP A 28 9.83 1.27 6.77
CA ASP A 28 9.74 1.73 8.15
C ASP A 28 9.37 0.59 9.09
N TRP A 29 8.42 -0.22 8.68
CA TRP A 29 8.01 -1.42 9.40
C TRP A 29 9.13 -2.44 9.54
N GLU A 30 9.86 -2.77 8.47
CA GLU A 30 10.99 -3.70 8.52
C GLU A 30 12.07 -3.22 9.50
N ARG A 31 12.37 -1.91 9.48
CA ARG A 31 13.31 -1.29 10.43
C ARG A 31 12.81 -1.36 11.87
N ALA A 32 11.53 -1.11 12.11
CA ALA A 32 10.93 -1.21 13.45
C ALA A 32 10.91 -2.66 13.95
N ARG A 33 10.48 -3.60 13.10
CA ARG A 33 10.43 -5.04 13.39
C ARG A 33 11.81 -5.57 13.78
N ALA A 34 12.86 -5.23 13.04
CA ALA A 34 14.22 -5.66 13.38
C ALA A 34 14.65 -5.21 14.79
N LYS A 35 14.27 -4.00 15.20
CA LYS A 35 14.53 -3.49 16.56
C LYS A 35 13.72 -4.23 17.62
N LEU A 36 12.45 -4.50 17.35
CA LEU A 36 11.56 -5.24 18.26
C LEU A 36 12.06 -6.68 18.47
N ASP A 37 12.39 -7.38 17.38
CA ASP A 37 12.89 -8.75 17.39
C ASP A 37 14.23 -8.85 18.17
N GLY A 38 15.06 -7.80 18.12
CA GLY A 38 16.31 -7.72 18.91
C GLY A 38 16.11 -7.43 20.41
N PHE A 39 15.05 -6.71 20.79
CA PHE A 39 14.79 -6.32 22.18
C PHE A 39 13.97 -7.35 22.97
N LEU A 40 13.06 -8.05 22.29
CA LEU A 40 12.15 -9.04 22.89
C LEU A 40 12.81 -10.10 23.76
N PRO A 41 13.95 -10.72 23.36
CA PRO A 41 14.63 -11.69 24.20
C PRO A 41 15.10 -11.13 25.55
N ALA A 42 15.45 -9.83 25.60
CA ALA A 42 15.91 -9.16 26.82
C ALA A 42 14.77 -8.81 27.77
N LEU A 43 13.55 -8.59 27.26
CA LEU A 43 12.37 -8.31 28.09
C LEU A 43 11.92 -9.52 28.91
N GLY A 44 12.16 -10.75 28.44
CA GLY A 44 11.60 -11.98 29.02
C GLY A 44 12.29 -12.47 30.31
N ALA A 45 13.43 -11.91 30.68
CA ALA A 45 14.23 -12.38 31.82
C ALA A 45 13.84 -11.67 33.13
N GLY A 46 12.63 -11.90 33.64
CA GLY A 46 12.21 -11.41 34.96
C GLY A 46 10.70 -11.34 35.17
N ALA A 47 10.28 -11.09 36.40
CA ALA A 47 8.86 -11.01 36.77
C ALA A 47 8.10 -9.92 35.98
N LEU A 48 8.75 -8.78 35.70
CA LEU A 48 8.20 -7.73 34.84
C LEU A 48 8.00 -8.22 33.40
N GLY A 49 8.98 -8.97 32.87
CA GLY A 49 8.93 -9.59 31.56
C GLY A 49 7.78 -10.59 31.42
N GLN A 50 7.61 -11.45 32.42
CA GLN A 50 6.54 -12.44 32.45
C GLN A 50 5.15 -11.79 32.51
N ALA A 51 5.00 -10.66 33.20
CA ALA A 51 3.75 -9.91 33.26
C ALA A 51 3.45 -9.13 31.95
N PHE A 52 4.49 -8.63 31.27
CA PHE A 52 4.34 -7.79 30.08
C PHE A 52 4.21 -8.60 28.77
N THR A 53 4.97 -9.70 28.65
CA THR A 53 5.08 -10.49 27.42
C THR A 53 3.74 -10.97 26.85
N PRO A 54 2.77 -11.45 27.65
CA PRO A 54 1.49 -11.93 27.11
C PRO A 54 0.71 -10.83 26.36
N LYS A 55 0.54 -9.65 26.98
CA LYS A 55 -0.14 -8.51 26.37
C LYS A 55 0.62 -7.97 25.16
N TYR A 56 1.94 -7.93 25.26
CA TYR A 56 2.79 -7.53 24.14
C TYR A 56 2.59 -8.46 22.93
N ARG A 57 2.59 -9.79 23.12
CA ARG A 57 2.44 -10.78 22.04
C ARG A 57 1.09 -10.69 21.33
N GLU A 58 0.02 -10.44 22.08
CA GLU A 58 -1.34 -10.27 21.53
C GLU A 58 -1.40 -9.10 20.54
N VAL A 59 -0.81 -7.96 20.93
CA VAL A 59 -0.78 -6.76 20.10
C VAL A 59 0.25 -6.88 18.97
N ASP A 60 1.42 -7.48 19.23
CA ASP A 60 2.49 -7.69 18.26
C ASP A 60 2.04 -8.51 17.05
N ALA A 61 1.30 -9.61 17.28
CA ALA A 61 0.73 -10.41 16.19
C ALA A 61 -0.21 -9.58 15.29
N SER A 62 -1.10 -8.80 15.91
CA SER A 62 -2.06 -7.95 15.19
C SER A 62 -1.37 -6.84 14.39
N ILE A 63 -0.34 -6.22 14.97
CA ILE A 63 0.47 -5.20 14.28
C ILE A 63 1.23 -5.83 13.10
N ARG A 64 1.86 -7.00 13.29
CA ARG A 64 2.56 -7.72 12.22
C ARG A 64 1.63 -8.05 11.06
N GLU A 65 0.45 -8.58 11.35
CA GLU A 65 -0.54 -8.89 10.33
C GLU A 65 -0.96 -7.64 9.55
N ALA A 66 -1.34 -6.57 10.24
CA ALA A 66 -1.75 -5.32 9.60
C ALA A 66 -0.61 -4.73 8.73
N ALA A 67 0.62 -4.76 9.24
CA ALA A 67 1.77 -4.21 8.55
C ALA A 67 2.18 -4.99 7.30
N GLU A 68 1.83 -6.28 7.21
CA GLU A 68 2.01 -7.07 5.99
C GLU A 68 0.85 -6.90 5.00
N VAL A 69 -0.38 -6.81 5.50
CA VAL A 69 -1.60 -6.79 4.66
C VAL A 69 -1.86 -5.43 4.02
N VAL A 70 -1.78 -4.34 4.80
CA VAL A 70 -2.18 -2.99 4.34
C VAL A 70 -1.33 -2.52 3.14
N PRO A 71 0.02 -2.60 3.18
CA PRO A 71 0.84 -2.14 2.06
C PRO A 71 0.63 -2.97 0.78
N ARG A 72 0.41 -4.29 0.93
CA ARG A 72 0.08 -5.16 -0.21
C ARG A 72 -1.23 -4.75 -0.87
N ARG A 73 -2.26 -4.41 -0.07
CA ARG A 73 -3.53 -3.90 -0.60
C ARG A 73 -3.34 -2.57 -1.32
N TYR A 74 -2.56 -1.64 -0.76
CA TYR A 74 -2.29 -0.34 -1.38
C TYR A 74 -1.54 -0.48 -2.70
N ARG A 75 -0.51 -1.34 -2.77
CA ARG A 75 0.17 -1.68 -4.03
C ARG A 75 -0.78 -2.26 -5.07
N ARG A 76 -1.69 -3.16 -4.67
CA ARG A 76 -2.69 -3.76 -5.56
C ARG A 76 -3.65 -2.70 -6.10
N PHE A 77 -4.16 -1.81 -5.26
CA PHE A 77 -5.05 -0.73 -5.68
C PHE A 77 -4.34 0.26 -6.60
N ALA A 78 -3.12 0.66 -6.27
CA ALA A 78 -2.29 1.51 -7.12
C ALA A 78 -2.09 0.88 -8.51
N LYS A 79 -1.78 -0.43 -8.57
CA LYS A 79 -1.64 -1.14 -9.84
C LYS A 79 -2.95 -1.17 -10.62
N ALA A 80 -4.05 -1.59 -9.98
CA ALA A 80 -5.35 -1.69 -10.63
C ALA A 80 -5.80 -0.32 -11.19
N GLY A 81 -5.62 0.76 -10.42
CA GLY A 81 -5.92 2.12 -10.88
C GLY A 81 -5.07 2.55 -12.07
N SER A 82 -3.75 2.31 -12.03
CA SER A 82 -2.88 2.59 -13.18
C SER A 82 -3.27 1.78 -14.42
N ASP A 83 -3.60 0.48 -14.25
CA ASP A 83 -4.04 -0.36 -15.36
C ASP A 83 -5.36 0.17 -15.98
N SER A 84 -6.29 0.63 -15.15
CA SER A 84 -7.55 1.24 -15.61
C SER A 84 -7.33 2.53 -16.40
N VAL A 85 -6.39 3.39 -15.97
CA VAL A 85 -6.02 4.61 -16.70
C VAL A 85 -5.47 4.27 -18.09
N LEU A 86 -4.60 3.26 -18.19
CA LEU A 86 -4.06 2.80 -19.48
C LEU A 86 -5.18 2.27 -20.39
N GLN A 87 -6.08 1.44 -19.86
CA GLN A 87 -7.21 0.91 -20.62
C GLN A 87 -8.14 2.02 -21.13
N TYR A 88 -8.40 3.04 -20.31
CA TYR A 88 -9.18 4.21 -20.72
C TYR A 88 -8.50 4.97 -21.86
N ARG A 89 -7.20 5.27 -21.72
CA ARG A 89 -6.42 5.96 -22.76
C ARG A 89 -6.40 5.18 -24.07
N ASP A 90 -6.23 3.86 -24.01
CA ASP A 90 -6.25 3.02 -25.20
C ASP A 90 -7.63 2.99 -25.86
N ALA A 91 -8.70 3.00 -25.06
CA ALA A 91 -10.07 3.08 -25.59
C ALA A 91 -10.31 4.43 -26.28
N ASP A 92 -9.91 5.53 -25.66
CA ASP A 92 -10.05 6.88 -26.21
C ASP A 92 -9.29 7.04 -27.54
N LEU A 93 -8.05 6.56 -27.62
CA LEU A 93 -7.25 6.56 -28.86
C LEU A 93 -7.90 5.72 -29.96
N ARG A 94 -8.44 4.53 -29.63
CA ARG A 94 -9.17 3.70 -30.60
C ARG A 94 -10.42 4.40 -31.10
N SER A 95 -11.16 5.07 -30.24
CA SER A 95 -12.37 5.83 -30.59
C SER A 95 -12.04 7.03 -31.48
N ALA A 96 -10.98 7.78 -31.18
CA ALA A 96 -10.53 8.90 -32.01
C ALA A 96 -10.10 8.46 -33.42
N GLY A 97 -9.45 7.29 -33.54
CA GLY A 97 -9.07 6.72 -34.84
C GLY A 97 -10.23 6.19 -35.69
N MET A 98 -11.41 6.00 -35.11
CA MET A 98 -12.62 5.53 -35.81
C MET A 98 -13.46 6.67 -36.43
N PHE A 99 -13.13 7.94 -36.18
CA PHE A 99 -13.79 9.11 -36.79
C PHE A 99 -12.82 9.92 -37.67
N PRO A 100 -12.40 9.43 -38.85
CA PRO A 100 -11.69 10.24 -39.81
C PRO A 100 -12.69 11.09 -40.62
N GLY A 101 -12.89 12.34 -40.23
CA GLY A 101 -13.55 13.37 -41.06
C GLY A 101 -15.09 13.31 -41.11
N GLY A 102 -15.74 14.17 -40.32
CA GLY A 102 -17.03 14.75 -40.65
C GLY A 102 -16.83 16.22 -41.03
#